data_AF-A0A383EBH8-F1
#
_entry.id   AF-A0A383EBH8-F1
#
_cell.length_a   1.000
_cell.length_b   1.000
_cell.length_c   1.000
_cell.angle_alpha   90.00
_cell.angle_beta   90.00
_cell.angle_gamma   90.00
#
_symmetry.space_group_name_H-M   'P 1'
#
loop_
_entity.id
_entity.type
_entity.pdbx_description
1 polymer ?
#
loop_
_entity_poly.entity_id
_entity_poly.type
_entity_poly.pdbx_seq_one_letter_code
_entity_poly.pdbx_strand_id
1 'polypeptide(L)'
;MISNEFLTLACLEYTDHDCPEKYAQAQSMLDQKAKHIGQDIYTASIIGDTNKVRYLLQQDPSLVGQKGGPRNWDPLLYLCYGRVISLLDGHNTLETAKVLLASGADPNTNFTYPYGSIFTAV
;
A
#
# COMPACT_ATOMS: atom_id res chain seq x y z
N MET A 1 -8.14 -14.04 0.21
CA MET A 1 -6.70 -14.25 -0.08
C MET A 1 -5.90 -13.44 0.93
N ILE A 2 -4.75 -13.95 1.38
CA ILE A 2 -3.94 -13.37 2.46
C ILE A 2 -3.53 -11.90 2.22
N SER A 3 -3.30 -11.50 0.96
CA SER A 3 -2.98 -10.12 0.59
C SER A 3 -4.09 -9.13 0.93
N ASN A 4 -5.36 -9.49 0.72
CA ASN A 4 -6.49 -8.59 1.01
C ASN A 4 -6.68 -8.40 2.52
N GLU A 5 -6.54 -9.48 3.30
CA GLU A 5 -6.60 -9.40 4.75
C GLU A 5 -5.48 -8.50 5.29
N PHE A 6 -4.25 -8.71 4.80
CA PHE A 6 -3.11 -7.86 5.13
C PHE A 6 -3.37 -6.39 4.77
N LEU A 7 -3.79 -6.09 3.54
CA LEU A 7 -4.07 -4.71 3.09
C LEU A 7 -5.19 -4.06 3.91
N THR A 8 -6.20 -4.80 4.33
CA THR A 8 -7.27 -4.30 5.19
C THR A 8 -6.74 -3.90 6.56
N LEU A 9 -5.90 -4.74 7.18
CA LEU A 9 -5.34 -4.52 8.51
C LEU A 9 -4.21 -3.47 8.52
N ALA A 10 -3.42 -3.40 7.43
CA ALA A 10 -2.26 -2.52 7.31
C ALA A 10 -2.59 -1.08 6.90
N CYS A 11 -3.82 -0.80 6.44
CA CYS A 11 -4.23 0.53 6.02
C CYS A 11 -5.01 1.25 7.12
N LEU A 12 -4.71 2.54 7.27
CA LEU A 12 -5.55 3.48 8.03
C LEU A 12 -6.99 3.50 7.49
N GLU A 13 -7.95 3.54 8.41
CA GLU A 13 -9.33 3.92 8.12
C GLU A 13 -9.83 5.05 9.01
N TYR A 14 -10.82 5.78 8.54
CA TYR A 14 -11.40 6.93 9.25
C TYR A 14 -12.68 6.57 10.00
N THR A 15 -12.74 5.38 10.58
CA THR A 15 -13.88 4.88 11.37
C THR A 15 -13.47 4.58 12.80
N ASP A 16 -14.45 4.36 13.66
CA ASP A 16 -14.28 3.87 15.04
C ASP A 16 -13.64 2.47 15.13
N HIS A 17 -13.63 1.73 14.02
CA HIS A 17 -12.91 0.46 13.88
C HIS A 17 -11.39 0.61 13.66
N ASP A 18 -10.85 1.82 13.48
CA ASP A 18 -9.41 2.02 13.38
C ASP A 18 -8.75 1.89 14.75
N CYS A 19 -7.81 0.96 14.90
CA CYS A 19 -7.15 0.74 16.17
C CYS A 19 -5.72 0.18 16.01
N PRO A 20 -4.82 0.42 16.98
CA PRO A 20 -3.44 -0.08 16.94
C PRO A 20 -3.32 -1.60 16.82
N GLU A 21 -4.28 -2.36 17.35
CA GLU A 21 -4.28 -3.83 17.33
C GLU A 21 -4.34 -4.38 15.91
N LYS A 22 -5.07 -3.71 15.01
CA LYS A 22 -5.13 -4.08 13.59
C LYS A 22 -3.76 -3.96 12.93
N TYR A 23 -3.06 -2.85 13.18
CA TYR A 23 -1.73 -2.63 12.63
C TYR A 23 -0.72 -3.62 13.20
N ALA A 24 -0.80 -3.94 14.50
CA ALA A 24 0.02 -4.96 15.12
C ALA A 24 -0.22 -6.35 14.50
N GLN A 25 -1.47 -6.68 14.17
CA GLN A 25 -1.80 -7.92 13.46
C GLN A 25 -1.22 -7.94 12.04
N ALA A 26 -1.34 -6.83 11.29
CA ALA A 26 -0.72 -6.71 9.98
C ALA A 26 0.81 -6.85 10.04
N GLN A 27 1.45 -6.23 11.03
CA GLN A 27 2.89 -6.34 11.25
C GLN A 27 3.29 -7.79 11.54
N SER A 28 2.56 -8.48 12.41
CA SER A 28 2.78 -9.90 12.69
C SER A 28 2.63 -10.78 11.44
N MET A 29 1.64 -10.49 10.58
CA MET A 29 1.49 -11.16 9.28
C MET A 29 2.70 -10.91 8.38
N LEU A 30 3.19 -9.67 8.30
CA LEU A 30 4.36 -9.31 7.51
C LEU A 30 5.61 -10.04 8.01
N ASP A 31 5.86 -10.04 9.33
CA ASP A 31 7.02 -10.65 9.96
C ASP A 31 7.03 -12.18 9.79
N GLN A 32 5.88 -12.84 9.89
CA GLN A 32 5.76 -14.31 9.81
C GLN A 32 5.63 -14.84 8.39
N LYS A 33 5.03 -14.07 7.46
CA LYS A 33 4.62 -14.55 6.13
C LYS A 33 5.13 -13.68 4.99
N ALA A 34 6.27 -13.01 5.19
CA ALA A 34 6.91 -12.13 4.21
C ALA A 34 7.05 -12.71 2.80
N LYS A 35 7.19 -14.03 2.63
CA LYS A 35 7.30 -14.68 1.31
C LYS A 35 6.01 -14.66 0.48
N HIS A 36 4.84 -14.54 1.11
CA HIS A 36 3.54 -14.55 0.43
C HIS A 36 2.90 -13.17 0.33
N ILE A 37 3.32 -12.25 1.20
CA ILE A 37 2.95 -10.84 1.19
C ILE A 37 3.98 -10.08 0.32
N GLY A 38 3.59 -8.96 -0.31
CA GLY A 38 4.49 -8.16 -1.14
C GLY A 38 4.75 -8.72 -2.54
N GLN A 39 3.87 -9.59 -3.05
CA GLN A 39 4.01 -10.17 -4.39
C GLN A 39 3.29 -9.38 -5.49
N ASP A 40 2.36 -8.51 -5.10
CA ASP A 40 1.63 -7.62 -6.00
C ASP A 40 1.99 -6.15 -5.72
N ILE A 41 1.59 -5.26 -6.63
CA ILE A 41 1.95 -3.84 -6.56
C ILE A 41 1.39 -3.17 -5.30
N TYR A 42 0.20 -3.57 -4.85
CA TYR A 42 -0.48 -2.96 -3.70
C TYR A 42 0.22 -3.30 -2.38
N THR A 43 0.52 -4.59 -2.19
CA THR A 43 1.25 -5.08 -1.02
C THR A 43 2.70 -4.61 -1.03
N ALA A 44 3.37 -4.55 -2.18
CA ALA A 44 4.72 -3.98 -2.27
C ALA A 44 4.72 -2.49 -1.92
N SER A 45 3.71 -1.73 -2.37
CA SER A 45 3.59 -0.30 -2.08
C SER A 45 3.26 0.00 -0.62
N ILE A 46 2.30 -0.69 0.01
CA ILE A 46 1.99 -0.45 1.44
C ILE A 46 3.18 -0.81 2.36
N ILE A 47 3.99 -1.78 1.96
CA ILE A 47 5.21 -2.20 2.66
C ILE A 47 6.35 -1.20 2.40
N GLY A 48 6.33 -0.47 1.29
CA GLY A 48 7.45 0.34 0.83
C GLY A 48 8.63 -0.47 0.27
N ASP A 49 8.36 -1.67 -0.29
CA ASP A 49 9.39 -2.47 -0.97
C ASP A 49 9.73 -1.84 -2.33
N THR A 50 10.71 -0.95 -2.32
CA THR A 50 11.08 -0.14 -3.49
C THR A 50 11.55 -1.01 -4.65
N ASN A 51 12.28 -2.09 -4.35
CA ASN A 51 12.84 -2.98 -5.36
C ASN A 51 11.74 -3.76 -6.07
N LYS A 52 10.79 -4.30 -5.31
CA LYS A 52 9.63 -5.00 -5.88
C LYS A 52 8.74 -4.06 -6.67
N VAL A 53 8.47 -2.84 -6.18
CA VAL A 53 7.68 -1.85 -6.92
C VAL A 53 8.34 -1.52 -8.26
N ARG A 54 9.65 -1.24 -8.29
CA ARG A 54 10.38 -1.03 -9.56
C ARG A 54 10.26 -2.23 -10.49
N TYR A 55 10.47 -3.44 -9.96
CA TYR A 55 10.39 -4.66 -10.75
C TYR A 55 9.01 -4.84 -11.39
N LEU A 56 7.93 -4.70 -10.61
CA LEU A 56 6.56 -4.86 -11.09
C LEU A 56 6.20 -3.81 -12.15
N LEU A 57 6.58 -2.55 -11.95
CA LEU A 57 6.34 -1.48 -12.92
C LEU A 57 7.14 -1.65 -14.21
N GLN A 58 8.33 -2.26 -14.14
CA GLN A 58 9.09 -2.63 -15.34
C GLN A 58 8.40 -3.74 -16.14
N GLN A 59 7.75 -4.69 -15.47
CA GLN A 59 6.99 -5.74 -16.14
C GLN A 59 5.68 -5.22 -16.73
N ASP A 60 4.99 -4.34 -16.00
CA ASP A 60 3.74 -3.73 -16.43
C ASP A 60 3.61 -2.30 -15.88
N PRO A 61 3.89 -1.28 -16.71
CA PRO A 61 3.75 0.12 -16.32
C PRO A 61 2.31 0.54 -15.97
N SER A 62 1.29 -0.18 -16.45
CA SER A 62 -0.12 0.18 -16.20
C SER A 62 -0.50 0.03 -14.72
N LEU A 63 0.26 -0.76 -13.96
CA LEU A 63 0.06 -0.98 -12.53
C LEU A 63 0.18 0.31 -11.71
N VAL A 64 0.91 1.33 -12.19
CA VAL A 64 1.17 2.57 -11.44
C VAL A 64 -0.10 3.31 -11.00
N GLY A 65 -1.17 3.22 -11.80
CA GLY A 65 -2.47 3.85 -11.52
C GLY A 65 -3.62 2.84 -11.48
N GLN A 66 -3.34 1.55 -11.61
CA GLN A 66 -4.38 0.52 -11.60
C GLN A 66 -5.01 0.46 -10.21
N LYS A 67 -6.35 0.54 -10.17
CA LYS A 67 -7.12 0.37 -8.93
C LYS A 67 -7.29 -1.11 -8.62
N GLY A 68 -7.09 -1.48 -7.36
CA GLY A 68 -7.29 -2.86 -6.91
C GLY A 68 -7.19 -3.02 -5.40
N GLY A 69 -6.94 -4.25 -4.96
CA GLY A 69 -6.97 -4.62 -3.54
C GLY A 69 -8.36 -4.47 -2.90
N PRO A 70 -8.48 -4.63 -1.57
CA PRO A 70 -9.76 -4.58 -0.86
C PRO A 70 -10.43 -3.20 -0.86
N ARG A 71 -9.68 -2.12 -1.16
CA ARG A 71 -10.19 -0.74 -1.14
C ARG A 71 -10.40 -0.16 -2.56
N ASN A 72 -10.09 -0.93 -3.60
CA ASN A 72 -10.08 -0.46 -5.00
C ASN A 72 -9.24 0.82 -5.15
N TRP A 73 -8.06 0.84 -4.53
CA TRP A 73 -7.13 1.97 -4.51
C TRP A 73 -5.95 1.71 -5.45
N ASP A 74 -5.27 2.77 -5.85
CA ASP A 74 -4.00 2.65 -6.57
C ASP A 74 -2.84 2.42 -5.60
N PRO A 75 -1.64 2.08 -6.11
CA PRO A 75 -0.49 1.82 -5.26
C PRO A 75 -0.04 3.03 -4.41
N LEU A 76 -0.21 4.26 -4.89
CA LEU A 76 0.22 5.46 -4.14
C LEU A 76 -0.66 5.70 -2.91
N LEU A 77 -1.97 5.49 -3.01
CA LEU A 77 -2.87 5.51 -1.85
C LEU A 77 -2.50 4.42 -0.84
N TYR A 78 -2.21 3.19 -1.30
CA TYR A 78 -1.77 2.13 -0.40
C TYR A 78 -0.47 2.49 0.33
N LEU A 79 0.50 3.14 -0.34
CA LEU A 79 1.73 3.63 0.30
C LEU A 79 1.45 4.70 1.36
N CYS A 80 0.69 5.76 1.02
CA CYS A 80 0.47 6.90 1.92
C CYS A 80 -0.35 6.53 3.17
N TYR A 81 -1.30 5.60 3.03
CA TYR A 81 -2.20 5.17 4.11
C TYR A 81 -1.72 3.91 4.84
N GLY A 82 -0.55 3.37 4.49
CA GLY A 82 0.06 2.23 5.16
C GLY A 82 0.50 2.53 6.61
N ARG A 83 0.41 1.52 7.47
CA ARG A 83 0.73 1.59 8.91
C ARG A 83 1.65 0.46 9.39
N VAL A 84 2.36 -0.16 8.45
CA VAL A 84 3.37 -1.20 8.72
C VAL A 84 4.78 -0.67 8.50
N ILE A 85 5.74 -1.25 9.20
CA ILE A 85 7.16 -0.94 9.05
C ILE A 85 7.88 -2.24 8.70
N SER A 86 8.58 -2.26 7.57
CA SER A 86 9.27 -3.46 7.11
C SER A 86 10.76 -3.39 7.41
N LEU A 87 11.32 -4.53 7.84
CA LEU A 87 12.76 -4.72 7.98
C LEU A 87 13.39 -5.38 6.75
N LEU A 88 12.64 -5.53 5.64
CA LEU A 88 13.15 -6.12 4.41
C LEU A 88 14.23 -5.23 3.78
N ASP A 89 15.26 -5.87 3.21
CA ASP A 89 16.24 -5.22 2.35
C ASP A 89 15.52 -4.58 1.14
N GLY A 90 15.54 -3.25 1.06
CA GLY A 90 14.81 -2.48 0.04
C GLY A 90 13.55 -1.77 0.54
N HIS A 91 13.20 -1.90 1.82
CA HIS A 91 12.20 -1.04 2.45
C HIS A 91 12.66 0.43 2.45
N ASN A 92 11.90 1.28 1.76
CA ASN A 92 12.06 2.72 1.80
C ASN A 92 10.78 3.38 1.27
N THR A 93 9.94 3.88 2.15
CA THR A 93 8.65 4.48 1.78
C THR A 93 8.83 5.75 0.93
N LEU A 94 9.82 6.59 1.25
CA LEU A 94 10.11 7.80 0.49
C LEU A 94 10.59 7.49 -0.94
N GLU A 95 11.51 6.54 -1.09
CA GLU A 95 11.98 6.13 -2.42
C GLU A 95 10.88 5.40 -3.20
N THR A 96 10.03 4.62 -2.53
CA THR A 96 8.85 4.02 -3.17
C THR A 96 7.90 5.09 -3.70
N ALA A 97 7.63 6.15 -2.94
CA ALA A 97 6.82 7.28 -3.39
C ALA A 97 7.43 7.93 -4.63
N LYS A 98 8.74 8.21 -4.61
CA LYS A 98 9.45 8.77 -5.76
C LYS A 98 9.36 7.88 -6.99
N VAL A 99 9.48 6.56 -6.83
CA VAL A 99 9.34 5.60 -7.95
C VAL A 99 7.96 5.65 -8.56
N LEU A 100 6.91 5.61 -7.73
CA LEU A 100 5.53 5.67 -8.19
C LEU A 100 5.26 6.99 -8.93
N LEU A 101 5.66 8.11 -8.35
CA LEU A 101 5.48 9.44 -8.94
C LEU A 101 6.27 9.58 -10.26
N ALA A 102 7.52 9.14 -10.29
CA ALA A 102 8.34 9.16 -11.51
C ALA A 102 7.78 8.23 -12.61
N SER A 103 7.02 7.20 -12.23
CA SER A 103 6.34 6.28 -13.15
C SER A 103 4.96 6.77 -13.59
N GLY A 104 4.52 7.95 -13.12
CA GLY A 104 3.25 8.57 -13.54
C GLY A 104 2.08 8.38 -12.58
N ALA A 105 2.31 7.98 -11.32
CA ALA A 105 1.25 8.02 -10.31
C ALA A 105 0.73 9.46 -10.14
N ASP A 106 -0.59 9.62 -10.08
CA ASP A 106 -1.21 10.92 -9.83
C ASP A 106 -1.03 11.30 -8.35
N PRO A 107 -0.27 12.36 -8.01
CA PRO A 107 -0.12 12.79 -6.61
C PRO A 107 -1.44 13.27 -5.99
N ASN A 108 -2.43 13.65 -6.82
CA ASN A 108 -3.75 14.10 -6.36
C ASN A 108 -4.79 12.99 -6.32
N THR A 109 -4.36 11.73 -6.50
CA THR A 109 -5.25 10.60 -6.37
C THR A 109 -5.92 10.61 -5.01
N ASN A 110 -7.19 10.23 -4.99
CA ASN A 110 -8.04 10.36 -3.84
C ASN A 110 -9.05 9.23 -3.77
N PHE A 111 -9.71 9.14 -2.62
CA PHE A 111 -10.88 8.30 -2.42
C PHE A 111 -11.90 9.05 -1.56
N THR A 112 -13.16 8.68 -1.72
CA THR A 112 -14.28 9.27 -0.98
C THR A 112 -14.79 8.29 0.06
N TYR A 113 -14.90 8.73 1.31
CA TYR A 113 -15.60 7.95 2.34
C TYR A 113 -17.12 8.05 2.17
N PRO A 114 -17.91 7.07 2.67
CA PRO A 114 -19.37 7.08 2.52
C PRO A 114 -20.09 8.32 3.08
N TYR A 115 -19.48 9.08 3.99
CA TYR A 115 -20.01 10.35 4.53
C TYR A 115 -19.60 11.60 3.72
N GLY A 116 -19.02 11.42 2.53
CA GLY A 116 -18.80 12.50 1.55
C GLY A 116 -17.44 13.21 1.64
N SER A 117 -16.61 12.88 2.64
CA SER A 117 -15.25 13.43 2.76
C SER A 117 -14.32 12.82 1.71
N ILE A 118 -13.52 13.68 1.07
CA ILE A 118 -12.47 13.31 0.10
C ILE A 118 -11.13 13.31 0.83
N PHE A 119 -10.35 12.25 0.63
CA PHE A 119 -9.00 12.10 1.16
C PHE A 119 -8.02 11.89 0.01
N THR A 120 -6.95 12.68 -0.02
CA THR A 120 -5.93 12.68 -1.08
C THR A 120 -4.66 11.96 -0.63
N ALA A 121 -3.81 11.54 -1.57
CA ALA A 121 -2.49 10.99 -1.26
C ALA A 121 -1.50 12.05 -0.71
N VAL A 122 -1.67 13.31 -1.10
CA VAL A 122 -0.87 14.49 -0.70
C VAL A 122 -1.80 15.62 -0.26
#